data_AF-K2QHW0-F1
#
_entry.id   AF-K2QHW0-F1
#
_cell.length_a   1.000
_cell.length_b   1.000
_cell.length_c   1.000
_cell.angle_alpha   90.00
_cell.angle_beta   90.00
_cell.angle_gamma   90.00
#
_symmetry.space_group_name_H-M   'P 1'
#
loop_
_entity.id
_entity.type
_entity.pdbx_description
1 polymer ?
#
loop_
_entity_poly.entity_id
_entity_poly.type
_entity_poly.pdbx_seq_one_letter_code
_entity_poly.pdbx_strand_id
1 'polypeptide(L)'
;MDSLLVHYENNKKHYSKKEHYDPRMLRAIEMGWFVLDKYYTMTDEVPAFAAALLLDPSRRAAYLRKNWPKAWIKPAIDAACK
;
A
#
# COMPACT_ATOMS: atom_id res chain seq x y z
N MET A 1 2.51 6.14 1.78
CA MET A 1 1.90 4.80 1.61
C MET A 1 2.65 4.05 0.52
N ASP A 2 2.49 4.39 -0.76
CA ASP A 2 3.17 3.68 -1.87
C ASP A 2 4.70 3.72 -1.79
N SER A 3 5.28 4.80 -1.27
CA SER A 3 6.72 4.91 -1.04
C SER A 3 7.28 3.87 -0.07
N LEU A 4 6.50 3.47 0.94
CA LEU A 4 6.89 2.42 1.88
C LEU A 4 6.85 1.05 1.21
N LEU A 5 5.80 0.76 0.43
CA LEU A 5 5.68 -0.49 -0.33
C LEU A 5 6.85 -0.65 -1.31
N VAL A 6 7.14 0.40 -2.09
CA VAL A 6 8.29 0.42 -3.01
C VAL A 6 9.61 0.24 -2.28
N HIS A 7 9.77 0.87 -1.11
CA HIS A 7 10.97 0.70 -0.28
C HIS A 7 11.13 -0.77 0.19
N TYR A 8 10.09 -1.40 0.70
CA TYR A 8 10.13 -2.78 1.14
C TYR A 8 10.40 -3.75 -0.02
N GLU A 9 9.83 -3.55 -1.20
CA GLU A 9 10.13 -4.35 -2.40
C GLU A 9 11.59 -4.23 -2.82
N ASN A 10 12.11 -3.00 -2.86
CA ASN A 10 13.50 -2.75 -3.26
C ASN A 10 14.49 -3.39 -2.28
N ASN A 11 14.24 -3.26 -0.98
CA ASN A 11 15.06 -3.90 0.05
C ASN A 11 14.96 -5.43 -0.02
N LYS A 12 13.76 -5.99 -0.21
CA LYS A 12 13.60 -7.44 -0.37
C LYS A 12 14.45 -7.95 -1.55
N LYS A 13 14.42 -7.25 -2.68
CA LYS A 13 15.26 -7.58 -3.86
C LYS A 13 16.75 -7.43 -3.56
N HIS A 14 17.16 -6.44 -2.79
CA HIS A 14 18.57 -6.22 -2.43
C HIS A 14 19.10 -7.34 -1.52
N TYR A 15 18.41 -7.62 -0.42
CA TYR A 15 18.83 -8.63 0.57
C TYR A 15 18.56 -10.08 0.14
N SER A 16 17.83 -10.31 -0.95
CA SER A 16 17.69 -11.65 -1.56
C SER A 16 18.84 -12.02 -2.48
N LYS A 17 19.69 -11.06 -2.89
CA LYS A 17 20.86 -11.33 -3.74
C LYS A 17 21.94 -12.04 -2.93
N LYS A 18 22.62 -13.01 -3.54
CA LYS A 18 23.73 -13.77 -2.90
C LYS A 18 24.83 -12.87 -2.31
N GLU A 19 25.10 -11.73 -2.91
CA GLU A 19 26.14 -10.78 -2.47
C GLU A 19 25.79 -10.02 -1.18
N HIS A 20 24.49 -9.83 -0.90
CA HIS A 20 23.99 -9.06 0.25
C HIS A 20 22.97 -9.86 1.05
N TYR A 21 23.09 -11.19 1.03
CA TYR A 21 22.11 -12.08 1.65
C TYR A 21 22.15 -11.95 3.18
N ASP A 22 21.08 -11.37 3.73
CA ASP A 22 20.88 -11.30 5.18
C ASP A 22 19.50 -11.86 5.56
N PRO A 23 19.44 -13.06 6.17
CA PRO A 23 18.18 -13.68 6.56
C PRO A 23 17.45 -12.94 7.70
N ARG A 24 18.16 -12.16 8.53
CA ARG A 24 17.54 -11.35 9.58
C ARG A 24 16.80 -10.17 8.96
N MET A 25 17.42 -9.52 7.99
CA MET A 25 16.83 -8.39 7.29
C MET A 25 15.62 -8.82 6.44
N LEU A 26 15.72 -9.96 5.76
CA LEU A 26 14.57 -10.53 5.03
C LEU A 26 13.39 -10.82 5.96
N ARG A 27 13.65 -11.41 7.14
CA ARG A 27 12.59 -11.68 8.13
C ARG A 27 11.99 -10.40 8.70
N ALA A 28 12.80 -9.37 8.95
CA ALA A 28 12.31 -8.06 9.38
C ALA A 28 11.41 -7.41 8.31
N ILE A 29 11.78 -7.54 7.03
CA ILE A 29 10.97 -7.08 5.89
C ILE A 29 9.64 -7.85 5.82
N GLU A 30 9.66 -9.18 5.98
CA GLU A 30 8.44 -10.00 6.01
C GLU A 30 7.51 -9.63 7.18
N MET A 31 8.06 -9.38 8.36
CA MET A 31 7.29 -8.88 9.51
C MET A 31 6.71 -7.48 9.23
N GLY A 32 7.47 -6.61 8.57
CA GLY A 32 6.98 -5.30 8.13
C GLY A 32 5.80 -5.41 7.17
N TRP A 33 5.86 -6.34 6.22
CA TRP A 33 4.74 -6.66 5.31
C TRP A 33 3.51 -7.17 6.07
N PHE A 34 3.66 -8.07 7.03
CA PHE A 34 2.55 -8.58 7.84
C PHE A 34 1.84 -7.47 8.63
N VAL A 35 2.61 -6.56 9.22
CA VAL A 35 2.05 -5.42 9.97
C VAL A 35 1.34 -4.45 9.01
N LEU A 36 1.94 -4.16 7.85
CA LEU A 36 1.33 -3.33 6.83
C LEU A 36 0.01 -3.94 6.34
N ASP A 37 -0.01 -5.24 6.01
CA ASP A 37 -1.21 -5.96 5.58
C ASP A 37 -2.35 -5.82 6.59
N LYS A 38 -2.06 -5.95 7.89
CA LYS A 38 -3.03 -5.72 8.96
C LYS A 38 -3.59 -4.29 8.94
N TYR A 39 -2.72 -3.28 8.86
CA TYR A 39 -3.16 -1.88 8.84
C TYR A 39 -3.92 -1.52 7.57
N TYR A 40 -3.50 -2.05 6.42
CA TYR A 40 -4.17 -1.81 5.14
C TYR A 40 -5.55 -2.46 5.10
N THR A 41 -5.68 -3.67 5.63
CA THR A 41 -6.98 -4.35 5.79
C THR A 41 -7.93 -3.53 6.68
N MET A 42 -7.42 -2.98 7.78
CA MET A 42 -8.21 -2.09 8.65
C MET A 42 -8.55 -0.74 7.99
N THR A 43 -7.71 -0.22 7.10
CA THR A 43 -8.03 1.01 6.35
C THR A 43 -9.02 0.78 5.22
N ASP A 44 -9.12 -0.42 4.65
CA ASP A 44 -10.18 -0.77 3.70
C ASP A 44 -11.57 -0.80 4.38
N GLU A 45 -11.62 -1.01 5.70
CA GLU A 45 -12.86 -0.89 6.49
C GLU A 45 -13.26 0.55 6.78
N VAL A 46 -12.31 1.51 6.69
CA VAL A 46 -12.55 2.92 7.01
C VAL A 46 -12.41 3.78 5.74
N PRO A 47 -13.53 4.26 5.16
CA PRO A 47 -13.50 5.02 3.90
C PRO A 47 -12.76 6.35 3.98
N ALA A 48 -12.30 6.77 5.17
CA ALA A 48 -11.56 7.99 5.40
C ALA A 48 -10.33 8.14 4.48
N PHE A 49 -9.62 7.05 4.17
CA PHE A 49 -8.46 7.12 3.27
C PHE A 49 -8.88 7.40 1.82
N ALA A 50 -9.91 6.72 1.33
CA ALA A 50 -10.47 6.95 0.00
C ALA A 50 -11.08 8.36 -0.12
N ALA A 51 -11.80 8.81 0.91
CA ALA A 51 -12.37 10.15 0.99
C ALA A 51 -11.28 11.24 0.97
N ALA A 52 -10.20 11.08 1.74
CA ALA A 52 -9.09 12.03 1.75
C ALA A 52 -8.42 12.17 0.37
N LEU A 53 -8.22 11.05 -0.34
CA LEU A 53 -7.69 11.07 -1.71
C LEU A 53 -8.66 11.72 -2.71
N LEU A 54 -9.96 11.54 -2.53
CA LEU A 54 -10.99 12.19 -3.36
C LEU A 54 -11.11 13.70 -3.09
N LEU A 55 -10.92 14.12 -1.84
CA LEU A 55 -10.91 15.52 -1.42
C LEU A 55 -9.64 16.27 -1.86
N ASP A 56 -8.52 15.59 -2.09
CA ASP A 56 -7.29 16.21 -2.60
C ASP A 56 -7.46 16.67 -4.06
N PRO A 57 -7.36 17.99 -4.35
CA PRO A 57 -7.55 18.53 -5.70
C PRO A 57 -6.55 18.03 -6.73
N SER A 58 -5.36 17.63 -6.29
CA SER A 58 -4.25 17.20 -7.15
C SER A 58 -4.26 15.70 -7.46
N ARG A 59 -4.89 14.88 -6.60
CA ARG A 59 -4.83 13.41 -6.66
C ARG A 59 -6.17 12.80 -7.02
N ARG A 60 -7.27 13.27 -6.43
CA ARG A 60 -8.68 12.97 -6.78
C ARG A 60 -8.92 11.50 -7.21
N ALA A 61 -9.92 11.26 -8.05
CA ALA A 61 -10.17 9.92 -8.60
C ALA A 61 -9.08 9.43 -9.59
N ALA A 62 -8.25 10.33 -10.12
CA ALA A 62 -7.20 10.00 -11.08
C ALA A 62 -6.08 9.16 -10.44
N TYR A 63 -5.73 9.45 -9.18
CA TYR A 63 -4.74 8.69 -8.42
C TYR A 63 -5.18 7.24 -8.19
N LEU A 64 -6.43 7.04 -7.78
CA LEU A 64 -7.02 5.71 -7.60
C LEU A 64 -6.98 4.91 -8.90
N ARG A 65 -7.35 5.53 -10.03
CA ARG A 65 -7.31 4.87 -11.35
C ARG A 65 -5.91 4.52 -11.83
N LYS A 66 -4.88 5.26 -11.41
CA LYS A 66 -3.51 5.06 -11.84
C LYS A 66 -2.77 4.03 -10.99
N ASN A 67 -2.99 4.04 -9.68
CA ASN A 67 -2.18 3.27 -8.72
C ASN A 67 -2.90 2.05 -8.16
N TRP A 68 -4.24 1.98 -8.23
CA TRP A 68 -5.00 0.88 -7.64
C TRP A 68 -5.54 -0.11 -8.69
N PRO A 69 -5.69 -1.40 -8.32
CA PRO A 69 -6.38 -2.37 -9.15
C PRO A 69 -7.83 -1.94 -9.39
N LYS A 70 -8.35 -2.16 -10.62
CA LYS A 70 -9.72 -1.77 -11.00
C LYS A 70 -10.81 -2.34 -10.07
N ALA A 71 -10.55 -3.51 -9.48
CA ALA A 71 -11.46 -4.17 -8.55
C ALA A 71 -11.67 -3.38 -7.24
N TRP A 72 -10.67 -2.60 -6.80
CA TRP A 72 -10.69 -1.89 -5.52
C TRP A 72 -11.24 -0.47 -5.63
N ILE A 73 -11.27 0.10 -6.85
CA ILE A 73 -11.68 1.48 -7.08
C ILE A 73 -13.18 1.69 -6.82
N LYS A 74 -14.04 0.82 -7.36
CA LYS A 74 -15.49 0.95 -7.20
C LYS A 74 -15.95 0.89 -5.74
N PRO A 75 -15.56 -0.12 -4.93
CA PRO A 75 -15.97 -0.18 -3.53
C PRO A 75 -15.42 0.99 -2.71
N ALA A 76 -14.19 1.45 -2.97
CA ALA A 76 -13.60 2.59 -2.25
C ALA A 76 -14.33 3.92 -2.53
N ILE A 77 -14.79 4.14 -3.76
CA ILE A 77 -15.59 5.33 -4.11
C ILE A 77 -16.98 5.25 -3.48
N ASP A 78 -17.64 4.08 -3.53
CA ASP A 78 -18.96 3.88 -2.93
C ASP A 78 -18.92 4.09 -1.41
N ALA A 79 -17.88 3.58 -0.75
CA ALA A 79 -17.70 3.75 0.69
C ALA A 79 -17.38 5.21 1.09
N ALA A 80 -16.72 5.98 0.22
CA ALA A 80 -16.39 7.39 0.46
C ALA A 80 -17.54 8.38 0.15
N CYS A 81 -18.54 7.96 -0.65
CA CYS A 81 -19.71 8.77 -1.00
C CYS A 81 -20.97 8.43 -0.20
N LYS A 82 -20.92 7.44 0.71
CA LYS A 82 -21.96 7.16 1.70
C LYS A 82 -21.88 8.11 2.88
#